data_AF-A0A929DFU9-F1
#
_entry.id   AF-A0A929DFU9-F1
#
_cell.length_a   1.000
_cell.length_b   1.000
_cell.length_c   1.000
_cell.angle_alpha   90.00
_cell.angle_beta   90.00
_cell.angle_gamma   90.00
#
_symmetry.space_group_name_H-M   'P 1'
#
loop_
_entity.id
_entity.type
_entity.pdbx_description
1 polymer ?
#
loop_
_entity_poly.entity_id
_entity_poly.type
_entity_poly.pdbx_seq_one_letter_code
_entity_poly.pdbx_strand_id
1 'polypeptide(L)' 'MTQKKGSRIGEVRCPNCFVRFRPPPGAEKASCPACGWEWYISWSGKLAKIRKPVWESWERQMAEAQKG' A
#
# COMPACT_ATOMS: atom_id res chain seq x y z
N MET A 1 -27.06 -7.76 20.88
CA MET A 1 -25.63 -7.62 21.25
C MET A 1 -24.89 -7.05 20.04
N THR A 2 -24.44 -5.80 20.15
CA THR A 2 -23.80 -5.02 19.09
C THR A 2 -22.59 -5.75 18.50
N GLN A 3 -22.70 -6.25 17.27
CA GLN A 3 -21.54 -6.72 16.53
C GLN A 3 -20.59 -5.54 16.35
N LYS A 4 -19.56 -5.48 17.19
CA LYS A 4 -18.46 -4.53 17.10
C LYS A 4 -17.95 -4.59 15.65
N LYS A 5 -18.23 -3.54 14.88
CA LYS A 5 -17.57 -3.27 13.58
C LYS A 5 -16.08 -3.22 13.86
N GLY A 6 -15.42 -4.37 13.73
CA GLY A 6 -13.96 -4.43 13.67
C GLY A 6 -13.57 -3.61 12.46
N SER A 7 -13.08 -2.41 12.72
CA SER A 7 -12.68 -1.44 11.70
C SER A 7 -11.47 -1.98 10.94
N ARG A 8 -11.68 -2.95 10.05
CA ARG A 8 -10.74 -3.34 8.98
C ARG A 8 -10.71 -2.29 7.86
N ILE A 9 -11.14 -1.06 8.17
CA ILE A 9 -11.39 -0.01 7.21
C ILE A 9 -10.11 0.80 7.07
N GLY A 10 -9.46 0.64 5.92
CA GLY A 10 -8.19 1.31 5.59
C GLY A 10 -6.96 0.41 5.62
N GLU A 11 -7.10 -0.90 5.83
CA GLU A 11 -5.99 -1.85 5.63
C GLU A 11 -5.79 -2.10 4.13
N VAL A 12 -4.56 -1.91 3.66
CA VAL A 12 -4.19 -2.26 2.29
C VAL A 12 -3.18 -3.39 2.31
N ARG A 13 -3.27 -4.25 1.30
CA ARG A 13 -2.32 -5.34 1.08
C ARG A 13 -1.34 -4.91 0.01
N CYS A 14 -0.06 -4.86 0.35
CA CYS A 14 0.99 -4.63 -0.63
C CYS A 14 0.94 -5.74 -1.71
N PRO A 15 0.83 -5.42 -3.01
CA PRO A 15 0.79 -6.43 -4.06
C PRO A 15 2.15 -7.09 -4.34
N ASN A 16 3.26 -6.52 -3.87
CA ASN A 16 4.60 -7.10 -4.00
C ASN A 16 4.90 -8.16 -2.92
N CYS A 17 4.98 -7.74 -1.64
CA CYS A 17 5.31 -8.64 -0.52
C CYS A 17 4.10 -9.27 0.17
N PHE A 18 2.88 -8.96 -0.27
CA PHE A 18 1.61 -9.44 0.32
C PHE A 18 1.35 -9.06 1.78
N VAL A 19 2.21 -8.23 2.38
CA VAL A 19 2.06 -7.70 3.74
C VAL A 19 0.91 -6.70 3.79
N ARG A 20 0.11 -6.79 4.85
CA ARG A 20 -0.95 -5.82 5.15
C ARG A 20 -0.38 -4.70 6.01
N PHE A 21 -0.63 -3.46 5.61
CA PHE A 21 -0.28 -2.29 6.39
C PHE A 21 -1.41 -1.27 6.31
N ARG A 22 -1.44 -0.36 7.28
CA ARG A 22 -2.45 0.70 7.34
C ARG A 22 -1.82 2.01 6.88
N PRO A 23 -2.06 2.45 5.64
CA PRO A 23 -1.61 3.76 5.18
C PRO A 23 -2.27 4.88 5.98
N PRO A 24 -1.61 6.05 6.09
CA PRO A 24 -2.21 7.21 6.73
C PRO A 24 -3.51 7.63 6.00
N PRO A 25 -4.60 7.89 6.74
CA PRO A 25 -5.90 8.24 6.15
C PRO A 25 -5.80 9.51 5.32
N GLY A 26 -6.23 9.44 4.06
CA GLY A 26 -6.17 10.56 3.11
C GLY A 26 -4.84 10.70 2.38
N ALA A 27 -3.84 9.85 2.65
CA ALA A 27 -2.59 9.86 1.90
C ALA A 27 -2.76 9.25 0.50
N GLU A 28 -2.36 10.00 -0.53
CA GLU A 28 -2.38 9.55 -1.93
C GLU A 28 -1.27 8.56 -2.27
N LYS A 29 -0.23 8.52 -1.43
CA LYS A 29 0.91 7.61 -1.54
C LYS A 29 1.11 6.91 -0.20
N ALA A 30 1.47 5.64 -0.23
CA ALA A 30 1.97 4.98 0.96
C ALA A 30 3.05 3.97 0.66
N SER A 31 4.06 4.00 1.51
CA SER A 31 5.22 3.13 1.48
C SER A 31 4.93 1.87 2.28
N CYS A 32 5.23 0.71 1.72
CA CYS A 32 5.16 -0.54 2.44
C CYS A 32 6.37 -0.66 3.37
N PRO A 33 6.20 -0.84 4.69
CA PRO A 33 7.32 -0.94 5.62
C PRO A 33 8.14 -2.23 5.46
N ALA A 34 7.59 -3.26 4.79
CA ALA A 34 8.28 -4.54 4.63
C ALA A 34 9.20 -4.59 3.41
N CYS A 35 8.80 -4.00 2.28
CA CYS A 35 9.60 -4.01 1.06
C CYS A 35 10.12 -2.61 0.65
N GLY A 36 9.68 -1.55 1.32
CA GLY A 36 10.03 -0.16 0.96
C GLY A 36 9.32 0.37 -0.28
N TRP A 37 8.38 -0.39 -0.87
CA TRP A 37 7.71 0.01 -2.11
C TRP A 37 6.66 1.08 -1.87
N GLU A 38 6.66 2.09 -2.72
CA GLU A 38 5.63 3.12 -2.70
C GLU A 38 4.48 2.78 -3.65
N TRP A 39 3.27 2.84 -3.10
CA TRP A 39 2.04 2.58 -3.81
C TRP A 39 1.17 3.83 -3.81
N TYR A 40 0.58 4.15 -4.95
CA TYR A 40 -0.50 5.11 -5.01
C TYR A 40 -1.74 4.51 -4.36
N ILE A 41 -2.29 5.23 -3.38
CA ILE A 41 -3.48 4.83 -2.63
C ILE A 41 -4.59 5.83 -2.90
N SER A 42 -5.72 5.29 -3.32
CA SER A 42 -6.94 6.05 -3.47
C SER A 42 -7.85 5.75 -2.30
N TRP A 43 -8.21 6.79 -1.56
CA TRP A 43 -9.14 6.70 -0.44
C TRP A 43 -10.56 6.95 -0.93
N SER A 44 -11.47 6.03 -0.62
CA SER A 44 -12.90 6.25 -0.78
C SER A 44 -13.54 6.15 0.61
N GLY A 45 -13.65 7.31 1.27
CA GLY A 45 -14.06 7.43 2.66
C GLY A 45 -13.11 6.70 3.60
N LYS A 46 -13.55 5.56 4.13
CA LYS A 46 -12.78 4.75 5.08
C LYS A 46 -12.00 3.60 4.41
N LEU A 47 -12.24 3.35 3.12
CA LEU A 47 -11.59 2.28 2.36
C LEU A 47 -10.38 2.83 1.62
N ALA A 48 -9.21 2.26 1.89
CA ALA A 48 -8.00 2.52 1.14
C ALA A 48 -7.85 1.47 0.04
N LYS A 49 -7.55 1.89 -1.19
CA LYS A 49 -7.35 0.99 -2.34
C LYS A 49 -6.04 1.32 -3.02
N ILE A 50 -5.16 0.33 -3.16
CA ILE A 50 -3.93 0.48 -3.94
C ILE A 50 -4.30 0.53 -5.43
N ARG A 51 -3.83 1.56 -6.13
CA ARG A 51 -4.08 1.80 -7.55
C ARG A 51 -2.91 1.34 -8.41
N LYS A 52 -1.76 1.99 -8.25
CA LYS A 52 -0.58 1.79 -9.11
C LYS A 52 0.69 1.80 -8.25
N PRO A 53 1.72 1.03 -8.60
CA PRO A 53 3.06 1.30 -8.08
C PRO A 53 3.46 2.73 -8.45
N VAL A 54 4.17 3.42 -7.56
CA VAL A 54 4.81 4.68 -7.92
C VAL A 54 5.95 4.33 -8.89
N TRP A 55 5.95 4.93 -10.09
CA TRP A 55 6.91 4.62 -11.15
C TRP A 55 8.37 4.79 -10.69
N GLU A 56 8.64 5.77 -9.81
CA GLU A 56 9.95 5.95 -9.17
C GLU A 56 10.41 4.73 -8.34
N SER A 57 9.46 4.03 -7.70
CA SER A 57 9.76 2.80 -6.96
C SER A 57 9.98 1.59 -7.89
N TRP A 58 9.48 1.66 -9.13
CA TRP A 58 9.69 0.62 -10.16
C TRP A 58 11.07 0.75 -10.80
N GLU A 59 11.52 1.95 -11.17
CA GLU A 59 12.86 2.16 -11.75
C GLU A 59 13.98 1.75 -10.79
N ARG A 60 13.85 2.07 -9.50
CA ARG A 60 14.84 1.72 -8.48
C ARG A 60 15.00 0.21 -8.29
N GLN A 61 13.91 -0.54 -8.33
CA GLN A 61 13.93 -2.01 -8.19
C GLN A 61 14.31 -2.73 -9.50
N MET A 62 13.96 -2.20 -10.67
CA MET A 62 14.43 -2.73 -11.96
C MET A 62 15.94 -2.57 -12.10
N ALA A 63 16.51 -1.46 -11.60
CA ALA A 63 17.95 -1.27 -11.53
C ALA A 63 18.64 -2.29 -10.58
N GLU A 64 17.97 -2.73 -9.52
CA GLU A 64 18.45 -3.81 -8.64
C GLU A 64 18.31 -5.20 -9.30
N ALA A 65 17.21 -5.47 -10.01
CA ALA A 65 16.97 -6.75 -10.68
C ALA A 65 17.88 -6.97 -11.91
N GLN A 66 18.35 -5.90 -12.56
CA GLN A 66 19.24 -5.98 -13.73
C GLN A 66 20.72 -6.15 -13.35
N LYS A 67 21.06 -6.19 -12.06
CA LYS A 67 22.42 -6.50 -11.56
C LYS A 67 22.65 -8.00 -11.27
N GLY A 68 21.74 -8.87 -11.69
CA GLY A 68 21.87 -10.33 -11.57
C GLY A 68 22.38 -10.97 -12.86
#